data_AF-R8BVS9-F1
#
_entry.id   AF-R8BVS9-F1
#
_cell.length_a   1.000
_cell.length_b   1.000
_cell.length_c   1.000
_cell.angle_alpha   90.00
_cell.angle_beta   90.00
_cell.angle_gamma   90.00
#
_symmetry.space_group_name_H-M   'P 1'
#
loop_
_entity.id
_entity.type
_entity.pdbx_description
1 polymer ?
#
loop_
_entity_poly.entity_id
_entity_poly.type
_entity_poly.pdbx_seq_one_letter_code
_entity_poly.pdbx_strand_id
1 'polypeptide(L)'
;MALGRRRMQSFLIEMPLSMDVDGLDVLVSAVPLTSDAFAPFGELVENPRPDLHPSQHPAVADPGGAKAQAPLPFDAVSANQGSAIKYQHVTRMVNLYGQAPSKAPGEAVMNMFTCAARKLQRQRQGSEPASGSEGYFNVRILERHPYTTQTFSPLAKDPNARYLSPRLASLMGDHRFSRDVGSQICVD
;
A
#
# COMPACT_ATOMS: atom_id res chain seq x y z
N MET A 1 -40.12 -39.38 -6.24
CA MET A 1 -39.11 -39.39 -5.15
C MET A 1 -37.73 -39.26 -5.80
N ALA A 2 -36.84 -38.32 -5.52
CA ALA A 2 -36.86 -37.10 -4.73
C ALA A 2 -35.87 -36.13 -5.41
N LEU A 3 -36.28 -34.89 -5.64
CA LEU A 3 -35.43 -33.81 -6.15
C LEU A 3 -34.37 -33.46 -5.09
N GLY A 4 -33.09 -33.66 -5.43
CA GLY A 4 -31.96 -33.22 -4.60
C GLY A 4 -31.83 -31.71 -4.60
N ARG A 5 -32.26 -31.06 -3.51
CA ARG A 5 -32.04 -29.62 -3.26
C ARG A 5 -30.55 -29.31 -3.22
N ARG A 6 -30.03 -28.60 -4.22
CA ARG A 6 -28.74 -27.90 -4.11
C ARG A 6 -28.88 -26.84 -3.02
N ARG A 7 -28.20 -27.01 -1.89
CA ARG A 7 -28.00 -25.93 -0.91
C ARG A 7 -27.24 -24.82 -1.60
N MET A 8 -27.89 -23.68 -1.86
CA MET A 8 -27.20 -22.42 -2.10
C MET A 8 -26.41 -22.11 -0.84
N GLN A 9 -25.10 -22.32 -0.89
CA GLN A 9 -24.20 -21.71 0.09
C GLN A 9 -24.26 -20.21 -0.16
N SER A 10 -24.87 -19.49 0.77
CA SER A 10 -24.84 -18.04 0.83
C SER A 10 -23.37 -17.62 1.00
N PHE A 11 -22.73 -17.23 -0.09
CA PHE A 11 -21.52 -16.43 -0.03
C PHE A 11 -21.92 -15.14 0.67
N LEU A 12 -21.45 -14.94 1.90
CA LEU A 12 -21.45 -13.62 2.52
C LEU A 12 -20.48 -12.78 1.69
N ILE A 13 -20.99 -12.19 0.61
CA ILE A 13 -20.38 -11.03 -0.03
C ILE A 13 -20.37 -9.99 1.07
N GLU A 14 -19.20 -9.67 1.64
CA GLU A 14 -19.09 -8.48 2.47
C GLU A 14 -19.61 -7.33 1.62
N MET A 15 -20.74 -6.77 2.03
CA MET A 15 -21.31 -5.61 1.37
C MET A 15 -20.26 -4.50 1.44
N PRO A 16 -20.02 -3.75 0.34
CA PRO A 16 -19.16 -2.58 0.41
C PRO A 16 -19.69 -1.69 1.53
N LEU A 17 -18.79 -1.31 2.45
CA LEU A 17 -19.14 -0.34 3.47
C LEU A 17 -19.40 0.99 2.74
N SER A 18 -20.67 1.35 2.58
CA SER A 18 -21.05 2.64 2.03
C SER A 18 -20.87 3.68 3.12
N MET A 19 -19.86 4.53 2.97
CA MET A 19 -19.65 5.70 3.81
C MET A 19 -20.42 6.85 3.16
N ASP A 20 -21.51 7.31 3.77
CA ASP A 20 -22.11 8.59 3.40
C ASP A 20 -21.33 9.68 4.12
N VAL A 21 -20.66 10.54 3.36
CA VAL A 21 -19.88 11.64 3.89
C VAL A 21 -20.75 12.91 3.88
N ASP A 22 -22.01 12.82 4.31
CA ASP A 22 -22.99 13.93 4.40
C ASP A 22 -22.97 14.90 3.20
N GLY A 23 -22.83 14.39 1.97
CA GLY A 23 -22.76 15.21 0.76
C GLY A 23 -21.49 16.09 0.61
N LEU A 24 -20.43 15.83 1.38
CA LEU A 24 -19.13 16.48 1.19
C LEU A 24 -18.40 15.88 -0.02
N ASP A 25 -18.13 16.74 -1.00
CA ASP A 25 -17.07 16.52 -1.97
C ASP A 25 -15.72 16.74 -1.26
N VAL A 26 -15.11 15.65 -0.78
CA VAL A 26 -13.78 15.69 -0.15
C VAL A 26 -12.72 15.76 -1.25
N LEU A 27 -12.03 16.90 -1.32
CA LEU A 27 -10.86 17.05 -2.18
C LEU A 27 -9.59 16.73 -1.40
N VAL A 28 -8.85 15.72 -1.84
CA VAL A 28 -7.56 15.33 -1.26
C VAL A 28 -6.45 15.64 -2.26
N SER A 29 -5.47 16.42 -1.83
CA SER A 29 -4.25 16.65 -2.60
C SER A 29 -3.35 15.42 -2.53
N ALA A 30 -2.81 15.03 -3.68
CA ALA A 30 -1.80 13.98 -3.72
C ALA A 30 -0.47 14.52 -3.16
N VAL A 31 0.17 13.76 -2.29
CA VAL A 31 1.45 14.10 -1.65
C VAL A 31 2.51 13.03 -1.97
N PRO A 32 3.81 13.33 -1.86
CA PRO A 32 4.85 12.32 -2.06
C PRO A 32 4.65 11.11 -1.16
N LEU A 33 4.85 9.92 -1.72
CA LEU A 33 4.86 8.67 -0.97
C LEU A 33 6.16 8.58 -0.17
N THR A 34 6.04 8.62 1.16
CA THR A 34 7.15 8.39 2.09
C THR A 34 6.75 7.37 3.14
N SER A 35 7.72 6.69 3.74
CA SER A 35 7.47 5.72 4.82
C SER A 35 6.67 6.35 5.97
N ASP A 36 7.07 7.52 6.44
CA ASP A 36 6.41 8.20 7.57
C ASP A 36 4.97 8.58 7.27
N ALA A 37 4.72 9.12 6.07
CA ALA A 37 3.39 9.55 5.68
C ALA A 37 2.48 8.35 5.36
N PHE A 38 3.05 7.18 5.03
CA PHE A 38 2.30 5.96 4.74
C PHE A 38 2.09 5.04 5.97
N ALA A 39 2.86 5.24 7.05
CA ALA A 39 2.86 4.39 8.24
C ALA A 39 1.47 4.09 8.84
N PRO A 40 0.48 5.02 8.86
CA PRO A 40 -0.86 4.71 9.36
C PRO A 40 -1.65 3.69 8.51
N PHE A 41 -1.24 3.47 7.25
CA PHE A 41 -1.97 2.65 6.28
C PHE A 41 -1.25 1.33 5.95
N GLY A 42 0.06 1.25 6.19
CA GLY A 42 0.88 0.08 5.90
C GLY A 42 2.36 0.42 5.87
N GLU A 43 3.13 -0.39 5.14
CA GLU A 43 4.58 -0.24 5.00
C GLU A 43 4.93 0.15 3.55
N LEU A 44 5.87 1.06 3.37
CA LEU A 44 6.46 1.37 2.07
C LEU A 44 7.67 0.45 1.84
N VAL A 45 7.63 -0.33 0.75
CA VAL A 45 8.74 -1.21 0.35
C VAL A 45 9.60 -0.51 -0.68
N GLU A 46 10.73 0.01 -0.23
CA GLU A 46 11.72 0.69 -1.07
C GLU A 46 13.16 0.30 -0.68
N ASN A 47 14.15 0.69 -1.49
CA ASN A 47 15.54 0.57 -1.06
C ASN A 47 15.82 1.64 0.00
N PRO A 48 16.12 1.29 1.26
CA PRO A 48 16.28 2.27 2.34
C PRO A 48 17.58 3.09 2.22
N ARG A 49 18.51 2.70 1.35
CA ARG A 49 19.75 3.46 1.04
C ARG A 49 20.00 3.45 -0.47
N PRO A 50 19.23 4.23 -1.25
CA PRO A 50 19.42 4.32 -2.70
C PRO A 50 20.75 4.98 -3.08
N ASP A 51 21.35 5.73 -2.15
CA ASP A 51 22.64 6.40 -2.26
C ASP A 51 23.84 5.47 -2.01
N LEU A 52 23.62 4.29 -1.43
CA LEU A 52 24.68 3.39 -1.00
C LEU A 52 24.87 2.25 -2.00
N HIS A 53 26.03 2.21 -2.65
CA HIS A 53 26.42 1.03 -3.40
C HIS A 53 26.90 -0.07 -2.43
N PRO A 54 26.50 -1.35 -2.58
CA PRO A 54 26.87 -2.42 -1.65
C PRO A 54 28.36 -2.52 -1.35
N SER A 55 29.23 -2.39 -2.37
CA SER A 55 30.69 -2.45 -2.20
C SER A 55 31.30 -1.28 -1.43
N GLN A 56 30.52 -0.20 -1.20
CA GLN A 56 30.96 0.95 -0.41
C GLN A 56 30.65 0.79 1.07
N HIS A 57 29.86 -0.22 1.47
CA HIS A 57 29.52 -0.42 2.87
C HIS A 57 30.57 -1.30 3.59
N PRO A 58 31.20 -0.83 4.69
CA PRO A 58 32.26 -1.56 5.37
C PRO A 58 31.82 -2.93 5.92
N ALA A 59 30.58 -3.07 6.43
CA ALA A 59 30.08 -4.38 6.88
C ALA A 59 29.91 -5.40 5.74
N VAL A 60 29.93 -4.92 4.49
CA VAL A 60 29.91 -5.73 3.28
C VAL A 60 31.33 -6.04 2.80
N ALA A 61 32.27 -5.09 2.96
CA ALA A 61 33.66 -5.20 2.54
C ALA A 61 34.59 -5.92 3.55
N ASP A 62 34.32 -5.85 4.86
CA ASP A 62 35.12 -6.46 5.92
C ASP A 62 34.23 -6.85 7.14
N PRO A 63 33.72 -8.09 7.20
CA PRO A 63 32.89 -8.58 8.30
C PRO A 63 33.60 -8.63 9.67
N GLY A 64 34.92 -8.47 9.72
CA GLY A 64 35.74 -8.50 10.95
C GLY A 64 36.27 -7.12 11.39
N GLY A 65 36.03 -6.07 10.61
CA GLY A 65 36.55 -4.73 10.83
C GLY A 65 35.75 -3.93 11.85
N ALA A 66 36.29 -3.80 13.07
CA ALA A 66 35.70 -3.11 14.22
C ALA A 66 35.64 -1.57 14.10
N LYS A 67 35.02 -1.01 13.05
CA LYS A 67 34.56 0.38 13.09
C LYS A 67 33.06 0.40 13.37
N ALA A 68 32.70 1.05 14.48
CA ALA A 68 31.33 1.30 14.87
C ALA A 68 30.72 2.35 13.93
N GLN A 69 30.09 1.90 12.85
CA GLN A 69 29.20 2.74 12.06
C GLN A 69 27.74 2.57 12.52
N ALA A 70 26.93 3.60 12.24
CA ALA A 70 25.50 3.55 12.46
C ALA A 70 24.91 2.29 11.78
N PRO A 71 24.08 1.51 12.48
CA PRO A 71 23.50 0.31 11.91
C PRO A 71 22.65 0.66 10.68
N LEU A 72 22.77 -0.15 9.63
CA LEU A 72 21.83 -0.12 8.52
C LEU A 72 20.44 -0.54 9.04
N PRO A 73 19.34 0.00 8.46
CA PRO A 73 18.00 -0.36 8.89
C PRO A 73 17.70 -1.83 8.58
N PHE A 74 16.65 -2.38 9.20
CA PHE A 74 16.14 -3.72 8.90
C PHE A 74 17.17 -4.85 9.13
N ASP A 75 17.99 -4.74 10.17
CA ASP A 75 19.03 -5.73 10.52
C ASP A 75 19.85 -6.18 9.30
N ALA A 76 20.25 -5.21 8.47
CA ALA A 76 20.83 -5.52 7.18
C ALA A 76 22.11 -6.33 7.32
N VAL A 77 22.25 -7.35 6.47
CA VAL A 77 23.45 -8.20 6.44
C VAL A 77 24.16 -8.11 5.10
N SER A 78 25.48 -8.30 5.12
CA SER A 78 26.23 -8.58 3.90
C SER A 78 25.80 -9.92 3.31
N ALA A 79 25.59 -9.95 2.00
CA ALA A 79 25.22 -11.13 1.25
C ALA A 79 26.13 -11.28 0.01
N ASN A 80 26.10 -12.48 -0.58
CA ASN A 80 26.84 -12.81 -1.80
C ASN A 80 28.32 -12.43 -1.71
N GLN A 81 28.99 -12.82 -0.62
CA GLN A 81 30.43 -12.61 -0.40
C GLN A 81 30.84 -11.12 -0.46
N GLY A 82 29.98 -10.22 0.04
CA GLY A 82 30.30 -8.80 0.05
C GLY A 82 29.90 -8.04 -1.22
N SER A 83 29.02 -8.60 -2.04
CA SER A 83 28.52 -7.92 -3.25
C SER A 83 27.08 -7.42 -3.12
N ALA A 84 26.36 -7.80 -2.06
CA ALA A 84 24.97 -7.40 -1.85
C ALA A 84 24.73 -7.00 -0.38
N ILE A 85 23.78 -6.08 -0.19
CA ILE A 85 23.17 -5.80 1.11
C ILE A 85 21.79 -6.47 1.12
N LYS A 86 21.50 -7.27 2.14
CA LYS A 86 20.18 -7.86 2.36
C LYS A 86 19.51 -7.17 3.54
N TYR A 87 18.53 -6.31 3.26
CA TYR A 87 17.62 -5.76 4.26
C TYR A 87 16.59 -6.83 4.64
N GLN A 88 16.48 -7.14 5.93
CA GLN A 88 15.69 -8.27 6.41
C GLN A 88 14.28 -7.82 6.76
N HIS A 89 13.27 -8.61 6.38
CA HIS A 89 11.89 -8.39 6.82
C HIS A 89 11.35 -6.97 6.56
N VAL A 90 11.67 -6.38 5.40
CA VAL A 90 11.21 -5.04 4.99
C VAL A 90 9.69 -4.87 4.97
N THR A 91 8.96 -5.99 4.93
CA THR A 91 7.52 -6.05 5.18
C THR A 91 7.10 -7.44 5.67
N ARG A 92 5.91 -7.57 6.28
CA ARG A 92 5.34 -8.86 6.70
C ARG A 92 4.01 -9.14 6.01
N MET A 93 3.95 -10.27 5.31
CA MET A 93 2.69 -10.78 4.78
C MET A 93 1.85 -11.38 5.92
N VAL A 94 0.63 -10.88 6.10
CA VAL A 94 -0.29 -11.34 7.14
C VAL A 94 -1.40 -12.16 6.48
N ASN A 95 -1.64 -13.36 7.00
CA ASN A 95 -2.72 -14.25 6.57
C ASN A 95 -3.61 -14.59 7.77
N LEU A 96 -4.81 -14.02 7.80
CA LEU A 96 -5.83 -14.25 8.83
C LEU A 96 -7.04 -15.01 8.28
N TYR A 97 -6.92 -15.71 7.16
CA TYR A 97 -8.05 -16.43 6.55
C TYR A 97 -8.65 -17.52 7.46
N GLY A 98 -7.89 -18.05 8.43
CA GLY A 98 -8.44 -18.92 9.49
C GLY A 98 -9.49 -18.22 10.38
N GLN A 99 -9.45 -16.88 10.46
CA GLN A 99 -10.43 -16.05 11.17
C GLN A 99 -11.62 -15.67 10.28
N ALA A 100 -11.51 -15.80 8.96
CA ALA A 100 -12.58 -15.46 8.04
C ALA A 100 -13.84 -16.33 8.26
N PRO A 101 -15.06 -15.82 7.97
CA PRO A 101 -16.30 -16.58 8.11
C PRO A 101 -16.34 -17.86 7.27
N SER A 102 -15.66 -17.86 6.11
CA SER A 102 -15.61 -19.01 5.22
C SER A 102 -14.80 -20.18 5.77
N LYS A 103 -13.87 -19.92 6.71
CA LYS A 103 -12.89 -20.90 7.23
C LYS A 103 -12.01 -21.55 6.16
N ALA A 104 -12.02 -21.02 4.94
CA ALA A 104 -11.11 -21.46 3.89
C ALA A 104 -9.68 -21.03 4.24
N PRO A 105 -8.66 -21.90 4.08
CA PRO A 105 -7.28 -21.49 4.25
C PRO A 105 -6.89 -20.48 3.17
N GLY A 106 -6.07 -19.50 3.54
CA GLY A 106 -5.45 -18.55 2.61
C GLY A 106 -4.06 -19.02 2.20
N GLU A 107 -3.65 -18.69 0.98
CA GLU A 107 -2.31 -18.92 0.45
C GLU A 107 -1.71 -17.60 -0.05
N ALA A 108 -0.41 -17.40 0.18
CA ALA A 108 0.31 -16.27 -0.40
C ALA A 108 0.56 -16.54 -1.88
N VAL A 109 0.01 -15.70 -2.75
CA VAL A 109 0.13 -15.84 -4.20
C VAL A 109 0.75 -14.60 -4.81
N MET A 110 1.50 -14.78 -5.90
CA MET A 110 2.05 -13.68 -6.70
C MET A 110 1.22 -13.54 -7.97
N ASN A 111 0.69 -12.34 -8.20
CA ASN A 111 -0.11 -12.02 -9.37
C ASN A 111 0.48 -10.81 -10.09
N MET A 112 0.26 -10.72 -11.40
CA MET A 112 0.66 -9.58 -12.22
C MET A 112 -0.58 -8.83 -12.69
N PHE A 113 -0.64 -7.54 -12.38
CA PHE A 113 -1.65 -6.62 -12.92
C PHE A 113 -1.03 -5.79 -14.05
N THR A 114 -1.65 -5.83 -15.23
CA THR A 114 -1.37 -4.89 -16.32
C THR A 114 -2.49 -3.85 -16.38
N CYS A 115 -2.21 -2.67 -15.86
CA CYS A 115 -3.20 -1.60 -15.71
C CYS A 115 -3.04 -0.53 -16.81
N ALA A 116 -4.16 -0.04 -17.33
CA ALA A 116 -4.17 1.16 -18.16
C ALA A 116 -4.20 2.43 -17.29
N ALA A 117 -3.53 3.50 -17.75
CA ALA A 117 -3.59 4.80 -17.10
C ALA A 117 -5.04 5.35 -17.08
N ARG A 118 -5.41 5.98 -15.96
CA ARG A 118 -6.73 6.59 -15.80
C ARG A 118 -6.67 8.06 -16.23
N LYS A 119 -7.68 8.52 -16.99
CA LYS A 119 -7.77 9.92 -17.42
C LYS A 119 -8.20 10.81 -16.25
N LEU A 120 -7.50 11.91 -16.03
CA LEU A 120 -7.89 12.95 -15.09
C LEU A 120 -9.02 13.81 -15.68
N GLN A 121 -9.95 14.23 -14.83
CA GLN A 121 -11.01 15.17 -15.20
C GLN A 121 -10.52 16.61 -15.01
N ARG A 122 -10.82 17.49 -15.97
CA ARG A 122 -10.51 18.92 -15.85
C ARG A 122 -11.51 19.59 -14.90
N GLN A 123 -11.03 20.55 -14.11
CA GLN A 123 -11.88 21.45 -13.32
C GLN A 123 -12.94 22.10 -14.22
N ARG A 124 -14.21 22.17 -13.77
CA ARG A 124 -15.24 22.90 -14.52
C ARG A 124 -14.86 24.39 -14.58
N GLN A 125 -15.04 25.01 -15.74
CA GLN A 125 -14.77 26.44 -15.97
C GLN A 125 -15.48 27.30 -14.90
N GLY A 126 -14.73 28.16 -14.21
CA GLY A 126 -15.28 29.14 -13.26
C GLY A 126 -14.59 29.20 -11.89
N SER A 127 -13.66 28.30 -11.59
CA SER A 127 -12.74 28.41 -10.46
C SER A 127 -11.32 28.42 -11.00
N GLU A 128 -10.56 29.47 -10.67
CA GLU A 128 -9.16 29.59 -11.06
C GLU A 128 -8.44 28.30 -10.62
N PRO A 129 -7.71 27.62 -11.53
CA PRO A 129 -6.93 26.46 -11.13
C PRO A 129 -5.94 26.92 -10.07
N ALA A 130 -5.91 26.21 -8.93
CA ALA A 130 -4.77 26.31 -8.04
C ALA A 130 -3.54 25.98 -8.90
N SER A 131 -2.62 26.95 -9.02
CA SER A 131 -1.45 26.87 -9.89
C SER A 131 -0.80 25.48 -9.80
N GLY A 132 -0.87 24.70 -10.89
CA GLY A 132 -0.23 23.38 -10.99
C GLY A 132 -1.11 22.13 -10.99
N SER A 133 -2.46 22.21 -10.91
CA SER A 133 -3.29 20.99 -10.92
C SER A 133 -3.48 20.38 -12.34
N GLU A 134 -2.96 19.17 -12.58
CA GLU A 134 -3.14 18.44 -13.86
C GLU A 134 -4.54 17.84 -14.07
N GLY A 135 -5.41 17.91 -13.05
CA GLY A 135 -6.79 17.45 -13.07
C GLY A 135 -7.16 16.62 -11.84
N TYR A 136 -8.39 16.10 -11.81
CA TYR A 136 -8.93 15.33 -10.68
C TYR A 136 -9.16 13.87 -11.05
N PHE A 137 -8.84 12.97 -10.13
CA PHE A 137 -9.26 11.59 -10.19
C PHE A 137 -10.43 11.36 -9.23
N ASN A 138 -11.62 11.07 -9.78
CA ASN A 138 -12.81 10.83 -8.97
C ASN A 138 -12.79 9.42 -8.39
N VAL A 139 -12.52 9.32 -7.08
CA VAL A 139 -12.57 8.08 -6.31
C VAL A 139 -13.99 7.87 -5.79
N ARG A 140 -14.66 6.82 -6.26
CA ARG A 140 -16.03 6.49 -5.83
C ARG A 140 -16.11 5.27 -4.92
N ILE A 141 -15.10 4.42 -4.96
CA ILE A 141 -15.07 3.14 -4.25
C ILE A 141 -13.66 2.95 -3.73
N LEU A 142 -13.56 2.55 -2.46
CA LEU A 142 -12.36 2.00 -1.85
C LEU A 142 -12.65 0.54 -1.47
N GLU A 143 -11.63 -0.30 -1.57
CA GLU A 143 -11.70 -1.70 -1.17
C GLU A 143 -10.76 -1.97 0.01
N ARG A 144 -11.06 -3.04 0.76
CA ARG A 144 -10.21 -3.51 1.85
C ARG A 144 -10.16 -5.04 1.88
N HIS A 145 -9.07 -5.57 2.41
CA HIS A 145 -8.88 -7.00 2.62
C HIS A 145 -8.76 -7.28 4.13
N PRO A 146 -9.87 -7.54 4.84
CA PRO A 146 -9.87 -7.61 6.31
C PRO A 146 -9.04 -8.76 6.89
N TYR A 147 -8.71 -9.77 6.06
CA TYR A 147 -8.01 -10.98 6.50
C TYR A 147 -6.64 -11.18 5.84
N THR A 148 -6.13 -10.21 5.07
CA THR A 148 -4.83 -10.34 4.42
C THR A 148 -4.19 -9.01 4.11
N THR A 149 -2.85 -8.98 4.08
CA THR A 149 -2.09 -7.90 3.43
C THR A 149 -2.16 -8.02 1.91
N GLN A 150 -1.96 -6.90 1.22
CA GLN A 150 -1.80 -6.84 -0.24
C GLN A 150 -0.67 -5.86 -0.56
N THR A 151 0.31 -6.32 -1.35
CA THR A 151 1.49 -5.55 -1.73
C THR A 151 1.52 -5.36 -3.23
N PHE A 152 1.78 -4.12 -3.68
CA PHE A 152 1.99 -3.80 -5.09
C PHE A 152 3.43 -3.31 -5.27
N SER A 153 4.11 -3.84 -6.28
CA SER A 153 5.46 -3.39 -6.66
C SER A 153 5.49 -3.20 -8.18
N PRO A 154 5.77 -1.99 -8.69
CA PRO A 154 5.88 -1.75 -10.12
C PRO A 154 7.11 -2.50 -10.66
N LEU A 155 6.90 -3.35 -11.67
CA LEU A 155 7.98 -4.11 -12.30
C LEU A 155 8.77 -3.32 -13.34
N ALA A 156 8.20 -2.22 -13.83
CA ALA A 156 8.83 -1.34 -14.80
C ALA A 156 8.78 0.10 -14.30
N LYS A 157 9.90 0.80 -14.46
CA LYS A 157 10.00 2.23 -14.23
C LYS A 157 9.83 2.95 -15.56
N ASP A 158 8.66 3.51 -15.79
CA ASP A 158 8.51 4.58 -16.78
C ASP A 158 8.76 5.91 -16.05
N PRO A 159 9.81 6.67 -16.39
CA PRO A 159 10.12 7.94 -15.72
C PRO A 159 9.01 8.98 -15.85
N ASN A 160 8.09 8.81 -16.81
CA ASN A 160 6.92 9.68 -17.00
C ASN A 160 5.65 9.13 -16.32
N ALA A 161 5.68 7.91 -15.78
CA ALA A 161 4.57 7.36 -15.02
C ALA A 161 4.71 7.73 -13.54
N ARG A 162 3.55 7.95 -12.91
CA ARG A 162 3.40 8.10 -11.46
C ARG A 162 2.26 7.21 -11.02
N TYR A 163 2.41 6.56 -9.86
CA TYR A 163 1.37 5.70 -9.30
C TYR A 163 0.72 6.41 -8.12
N LEU A 164 -0.61 6.46 -8.13
CA LEU A 164 -1.40 7.03 -7.03
C LEU A 164 -1.91 5.89 -6.14
N SER A 165 -1.73 6.01 -4.83
CA SER A 165 -2.33 5.12 -3.84
C SER A 165 -3.27 5.88 -2.91
N PRO A 166 -4.57 5.98 -3.24
CA PRO A 166 -5.57 6.53 -2.34
C PRO A 166 -5.81 5.61 -1.16
N ARG A 167 -5.72 6.15 0.06
CA ARG A 167 -5.93 5.42 1.31
C ARG A 167 -6.78 6.23 2.28
N LEU A 168 -7.52 5.50 3.11
CA LEU A 168 -8.34 6.05 4.17
C LEU A 168 -8.12 5.19 5.42
N ALA A 169 -7.73 5.83 6.53
CA ALA A 169 -7.48 5.13 7.78
C ALA A 169 -8.81 4.68 8.35
N SER A 170 -8.91 3.42 8.76
CA SER A 170 -10.09 2.93 9.46
C SER A 170 -9.87 3.07 10.96
N LEU A 171 -10.68 3.90 11.63
CA LEU A 171 -10.80 3.89 13.09
C LEU A 171 -11.57 2.64 13.50
N MET A 172 -10.90 1.49 13.62
CA MET A 172 -11.49 0.35 14.30
C MET A 172 -11.24 0.46 15.81
N GLY A 173 -12.14 1.18 16.48
CA GLY A 173 -12.23 1.33 17.92
C GLY A 173 -13.18 2.47 18.30
N ASP A 174 -14.33 2.13 18.89
CA ASP A 174 -15.43 2.99 19.36
C ASP A 174 -16.39 3.63 18.35
N HIS A 175 -17.69 3.49 18.65
CA HIS A 175 -18.87 4.04 17.96
C HIS A 175 -18.97 5.59 18.03
N ARG A 176 -17.85 6.30 17.98
CA ARG A 176 -17.82 7.76 17.89
C ARG A 176 -16.90 8.16 16.75
N PHE A 177 -17.50 8.56 15.63
CA PHE A 177 -16.81 9.27 14.55
C PHE A 177 -16.11 10.50 15.15
N SER A 178 -14.80 10.40 15.35
CA SER A 178 -13.95 11.56 15.50
C SER A 178 -13.74 12.17 14.13
N ARG A 179 -13.71 13.51 14.05
CA ARG A 179 -13.55 14.28 12.81
C ARG A 179 -12.17 14.12 12.15
N ASP A 180 -11.25 13.40 12.79
CA ASP A 180 -9.88 13.17 12.33
C ASP A 180 -9.70 11.78 11.70
N VAL A 181 -10.46 11.46 10.65
CA VAL A 181 -10.16 10.30 9.80
C VAL A 181 -9.07 10.71 8.83
N GLY A 182 -7.84 10.21 9.02
CA GLY A 182 -6.72 10.48 8.12
C GLY A 182 -7.00 9.92 6.72
N SER A 183 -7.24 10.81 5.76
CA SER A 183 -7.29 10.48 4.32
C SER A 183 -6.02 10.98 3.64
N GLN A 184 -5.33 10.12 2.90
CA GLN A 184 -4.12 10.52 2.18
C GLN A 184 -4.03 9.82 0.82
N ILE A 185 -3.58 10.56 -0.18
CA ILE A 185 -3.21 10.00 -1.49
C ILE A 185 -1.70 10.18 -1.62
N CYS A 186 -0.99 9.07 -1.72
CA CYS A 186 0.46 9.09 -1.92
C CYS A 186 0.81 8.88 -3.41
N VAL A 187 1.86 9.56 -3.88
CA VAL A 187 2.39 9.45 -5.24
C VAL A 187 3.84 8.94 -5.20
N ASP A 188 4.12 7.86 -5.92
CA ASP A 188 5.49 7.42 -6.28
C ASP A 188 5.97 8.12 -7.56
#